data_AF-A0A7S1A6I1-F1
#
_entry.id   AF-A0A7S1A6I1-F1
#
_cell.length_a   1.000
_cell.length_b   1.000
_cell.length_c   1.000
_cell.angle_alpha   90.00
_cell.angle_beta   90.00
_cell.angle_gamma   90.00
#
_symmetry.space_group_name_H-M   'P 1'
#
loop_
_entity.id
_entity.type
_entity.pdbx_description
1 polymer ?
#
loop_
_entity_poly.entity_id
_entity_poly.type
_entity_poly.pdbx_seq_one_letter_code
_entity_poly.pdbx_strand_id
1 'polypeptide(L)'
;GNRRFDTKKLVEYETWRSQASETEKQGVCTANYSLSTSYLQLTTMEGVDNYFEPMFYGYLMCGPVLSRVVVTLWSALIVILLRELVDMSVALVQMTRWTTSSTEIHQGLKSCTIHGIPPSRLVWMLFIVFLQFIIAVTLLIFGSLWLVRTSELSELLLNSLALSFVTDTDEMLFAALVPSIVKGMTARTEPFAMRHLPRFPPLRSIISACTVLTLLVV
;
A
#
# COMPACT_ATOMS: atom_id res chain seq x y z
N GLY A 1 -13.40 15.01 -5.70
CA GLY A 1 -12.33 15.80 -5.08
C GLY A 1 -11.01 15.55 -5.76
N ASN A 2 -10.78 16.20 -6.91
CA ASN A 2 -9.58 16.02 -7.74
C ASN A 2 -8.76 17.31 -7.70
N ARG A 3 -8.06 17.57 -6.59
CA ARG A 3 -7.09 18.65 -6.51
C ARG A 3 -5.79 18.19 -7.18
N ARG A 4 -5.74 18.34 -8.51
CA ARG A 4 -4.57 18.99 -9.16
C ARG A 4 -4.18 20.13 -8.23
N PHE A 5 -2.89 20.34 -7.96
CA PHE A 5 -2.42 21.62 -7.40
C PHE A 5 -3.29 22.73 -7.99
N ASP A 6 -4.15 23.30 -7.16
CA ASP A 6 -5.37 23.96 -7.64
C ASP A 6 -4.88 25.11 -8.50
N THR A 7 -5.06 24.99 -9.81
CA THR A 7 -4.53 25.97 -10.77
C THR A 7 -5.09 27.33 -10.42
N LYS A 8 -6.26 27.38 -9.78
CA LYS A 8 -6.82 28.57 -9.15
C LYS A 8 -5.93 29.14 -8.05
N LYS A 9 -5.46 28.33 -7.09
CA LYS A 9 -4.54 28.79 -6.04
C LYS A 9 -3.21 29.28 -6.61
N LEU A 10 -2.68 28.61 -7.62
CA LEU A 10 -1.47 29.06 -8.32
C LEU A 10 -1.70 30.40 -9.02
N VAL A 11 -2.82 30.55 -9.72
CA VAL A 11 -3.23 31.79 -10.38
C VAL A 11 -3.50 32.90 -9.37
N GLU A 12 -4.13 32.60 -8.23
CA GLU A 12 -4.35 33.55 -7.12
C GLU A 12 -3.02 34.01 -6.53
N TYR A 13 -2.06 33.08 -6.35
CA TYR A 13 -0.73 33.42 -5.86
C TYR A 13 0.04 34.27 -6.87
N GLU A 14 -0.05 33.94 -8.16
CA GLU A 14 0.58 34.71 -9.24
C GLU A 14 -0.06 36.10 -9.40
N THR A 15 -1.39 36.18 -9.29
CA THR A 15 -2.15 37.44 -9.29
C THR A 15 -1.74 38.30 -8.10
N TRP A 16 -1.73 37.74 -6.89
CA TRP A 16 -1.24 38.42 -5.69
C TRP A 16 0.21 38.89 -5.88
N ARG A 17 1.11 38.03 -6.37
CA ARG A 17 2.51 38.37 -6.60
C ARG A 17 2.69 39.53 -7.59
N SER A 18 1.80 39.64 -8.58
CA SER A 18 1.82 40.75 -9.54
C SER A 18 1.28 42.07 -8.97
N GLN A 19 0.37 42.00 -7.99
CA GLN A 19 -0.33 43.16 -7.43
C GLN A 19 0.27 43.67 -6.11
N ALA A 20 0.93 42.79 -5.34
CA ALA A 20 1.49 43.12 -4.03
C ALA A 20 2.67 44.09 -4.15
N SER A 21 2.78 44.99 -3.17
CA SER A 21 3.94 45.88 -3.03
C SER A 21 5.20 45.10 -2.66
N GLU A 22 6.38 45.63 -2.99
CA GLU A 22 7.65 44.99 -2.63
C GLU A 22 7.82 44.84 -1.10
N THR A 23 7.29 45.78 -0.32
CA THR A 23 7.27 45.71 1.14
C THR A 23 6.41 44.57 1.67
N GLU A 24 5.25 44.28 1.04
CA GLU A 24 4.40 43.14 1.41
C GLU A 24 5.08 41.82 1.03
N LYS A 25 5.67 41.72 -0.16
CA LYS A 25 6.41 40.52 -0.59
C LYS A 25 7.57 40.23 0.37
N GLN A 26 8.36 41.24 0.70
CA GLN A 26 9.48 41.11 1.62
C GLN A 26 9.01 40.76 3.04
N GLY A 27 7.87 41.28 3.48
CA GLY A 27 7.28 40.92 4.76
C GLY A 27 6.78 39.47 4.81
N VAL A 28 6.23 38.93 3.72
CA VAL A 28 5.89 37.50 3.63
C VAL A 28 7.16 36.64 3.66
N CYS A 29 8.21 37.01 2.91
CA CYS A 29 9.48 36.27 2.89
C CYS A 29 10.26 36.36 4.22
N THR A 30 10.02 37.38 5.04
CA THR A 30 10.65 37.53 6.37
C THR A 30 9.75 37.05 7.51
N ALA A 31 8.67 36.33 7.20
CA ALA A 31 7.68 35.82 8.15
C ALA A 31 7.09 36.91 9.08
N ASN A 32 6.84 38.11 8.56
CA ASN A 32 6.33 39.23 9.35
C ASN A 32 4.81 39.13 9.56
N TYR A 33 4.40 38.75 10.78
CA TYR A 33 3.00 38.56 11.20
C TYR A 33 2.16 39.85 11.25
N SER A 34 2.76 41.04 11.05
CA SER A 34 2.01 42.31 11.03
C SER A 34 1.17 42.52 9.76
N LEU A 35 1.33 41.67 8.74
CA LEU A 35 0.59 41.74 7.47
C LEU A 35 -0.78 41.06 7.57
N SER A 36 -1.84 41.86 7.67
CA SER A 36 -3.23 41.36 7.74
C SER A 36 -3.79 40.93 6.38
N THR A 37 -3.35 41.54 5.28
CA THR A 37 -3.87 41.31 3.92
C THR A 37 -3.27 40.10 3.22
N SER A 38 -2.08 39.64 3.64
CA SER A 38 -1.30 38.58 2.97
C SER A 38 -1.08 37.34 3.85
N TYR A 39 -1.99 37.09 4.80
CA TYR A 39 -1.89 35.99 5.76
C TYR A 39 -1.89 34.59 5.10
N LEU A 40 -2.61 34.42 3.97
CA LEU A 40 -2.64 33.14 3.24
C LEU A 40 -1.27 32.79 2.66
N GLN A 41 -0.55 33.78 2.15
CA GLN A 41 0.78 33.60 1.57
C GLN A 41 1.82 33.36 2.67
N LEU A 42 1.70 34.06 3.79
CA LEU A 42 2.52 33.86 4.99
C LEU A 42 2.41 32.42 5.52
N THR A 43 1.18 31.93 5.76
CA THR A 43 0.95 30.56 6.25
C THR A 43 1.38 29.49 5.24
N THR A 44 1.24 29.77 3.94
CA THR A 44 1.74 28.86 2.89
C THR A 44 3.28 28.80 2.90
N MET A 45 3.95 29.95 3.06
CA MET A 45 5.41 30.02 3.14
C MET A 45 5.93 29.31 4.39
N GLU A 46 5.31 29.55 5.54
CA GLU A 46 5.64 28.88 6.81
C GLU A 46 5.50 27.36 6.70
N GLY A 47 4.43 26.87 6.05
CA GLY A 47 4.26 25.43 5.79
C GLY A 47 5.35 24.85 4.90
N VAL A 48 5.83 25.61 3.91
CA VAL A 48 6.92 25.20 3.01
C VAL A 48 8.26 25.19 3.75
N ASP A 49 8.56 26.22 4.54
CA ASP A 49 9.79 26.27 5.34
C ASP A 49 9.83 25.13 6.37
N ASN A 50 8.73 24.87 7.07
CA ASN A 50 8.61 23.74 8.00
C ASN A 50 8.80 22.38 7.31
N TYR A 51 8.37 22.24 6.05
CA TYR A 51 8.54 21.02 5.27
C TYR A 51 10.00 20.80 4.84
N PHE A 52 10.73 21.88 4.57
CA PHE A 52 12.14 21.85 4.14
C PHE A 52 13.14 22.08 5.26
N GLU A 53 12.69 22.19 6.52
CA GLU A 53 13.60 22.32 7.66
C GLU A 53 14.63 21.18 7.69
N PRO A 54 15.94 21.50 7.78
CA PRO A 54 17.01 20.52 7.80
C PRO A 54 17.05 19.82 9.16
N MET A 55 16.87 18.49 9.18
CA MET A 55 16.84 17.72 10.42
C MET A 55 18.22 17.21 10.86
N PHE A 56 19.11 16.87 9.91
CA PHE A 56 20.43 16.29 10.18
C PHE A 56 21.53 16.98 9.39
N TYR A 57 22.43 17.70 10.08
CA TYR A 57 23.67 18.31 9.55
C TYR A 57 23.52 19.08 8.21
N GLY A 58 22.32 19.53 7.85
CA GLY A 58 22.03 20.23 6.59
C GLY A 58 21.84 19.34 5.35
N TYR A 59 21.93 18.00 5.46
CA TYR A 59 21.84 17.10 4.30
C TYR A 59 20.46 16.48 4.06
N LEU A 60 19.60 16.41 5.07
CA LEU A 60 18.29 15.74 4.98
C LEU A 60 17.16 16.74 5.26
N MET A 61 16.24 16.84 4.29
CA MET A 61 15.00 17.62 4.41
C MET A 61 13.88 16.74 4.96
N CYS A 62 13.21 17.22 6.01
CA CYS A 62 12.24 16.47 6.80
C CYS A 62 11.08 15.92 5.95
N GLY A 63 10.42 16.79 5.18
CA GLY A 63 9.21 16.48 4.42
C GLY A 63 9.38 15.38 3.37
N PRO A 64 10.33 15.51 2.41
CA PRO A 64 10.53 14.51 1.38
C PRO A 64 10.94 13.15 1.93
N VAL A 65 11.76 13.12 2.99
CA VAL A 65 12.20 11.89 3.64
C VAL A 65 11.01 11.17 4.26
N LEU A 66 10.16 11.88 5.00
CA LEU A 66 8.99 11.27 5.63
C LEU A 66 7.98 10.78 4.59
N SER A 67 7.74 11.53 3.51
CA SER A 67 6.91 11.05 2.40
C SER A 67 7.46 9.77 1.79
N ARG A 68 8.78 9.67 1.60
CA ARG A 68 9.43 8.46 1.06
C ARG A 68 9.27 7.28 2.01
N VAL A 69 9.56 7.47 3.29
CA VAL A 69 9.42 6.43 4.32
C VAL A 69 8.00 5.86 4.31
N VAL A 70 6.97 6.70 4.33
CA VAL A 70 5.59 6.22 4.40
C VAL A 70 5.17 5.53 3.10
N VAL A 71 5.57 6.03 1.92
CA VAL A 71 5.33 5.33 0.65
C VAL A 71 6.05 3.99 0.61
N THR A 72 7.27 3.90 1.14
CA THR A 72 8.01 2.63 1.21
C THR A 72 7.34 1.63 2.15
N LEU A 73 6.87 2.07 3.32
CA LEU A 73 6.11 1.24 4.25
C LEU A 73 4.81 0.72 3.62
N TRP A 74 4.04 1.61 2.96
CA TRP A 74 2.84 1.23 2.22
C TRP A 74 3.14 0.19 1.14
N SER A 75 4.20 0.41 0.35
CA SER A 75 4.61 -0.54 -0.68
C SER A 75 5.02 -1.89 -0.10
N ALA A 76 5.72 -1.89 1.05
CA ALA A 76 6.13 -3.11 1.72
C ALA A 76 4.92 -3.93 2.22
N LEU A 77 3.91 -3.26 2.79
CA LEU A 77 2.65 -3.90 3.20
C LEU A 77 1.96 -4.60 2.02
N ILE A 78 1.80 -3.90 0.89
CA ILE A 78 1.18 -4.51 -0.29
C ILE A 78 2.03 -5.65 -0.86
N VAL A 79 3.36 -5.53 -0.84
CA VAL A 79 4.25 -6.60 -1.32
C VAL A 79 4.15 -7.87 -0.46
N ILE A 80 3.92 -7.74 0.84
CA ILE A 80 3.63 -8.89 1.71
C ILE A 80 2.34 -9.58 1.25
N LEU A 81 1.25 -8.83 1.07
CA LEU A 81 -0.03 -9.37 0.58
C LEU A 81 0.12 -10.05 -0.79
N LEU A 82 0.85 -9.43 -1.72
CA LEU A 82 1.12 -10.02 -3.03
C LEU A 82 1.92 -11.32 -2.95
N ARG A 83 2.85 -11.43 -1.99
CA ARG A 83 3.61 -12.67 -1.78
C ARG A 83 2.70 -13.80 -1.34
N GLU A 84 1.79 -13.55 -0.41
CA GLU A 84 0.86 -14.56 0.07
C GLU A 84 -0.05 -15.08 -1.05
N LEU A 85 -0.55 -14.18 -1.90
CA LEU A 85 -1.32 -14.55 -3.10
C LEU A 85 -0.51 -15.41 -4.08
N VAL A 86 0.77 -15.07 -4.28
CA VAL A 86 1.66 -15.83 -5.14
C VAL A 86 1.97 -17.21 -4.56
N ASP A 87 2.28 -17.31 -3.28
CA ASP A 87 2.55 -18.58 -2.60
C ASP A 87 1.30 -19.49 -2.63
N MET A 88 0.11 -18.91 -2.42
CA MET A 88 -1.17 -19.61 -2.58
C MET A 88 -1.37 -20.09 -4.02
N SER A 89 -1.09 -19.26 -5.03
CA SER A 89 -1.22 -19.63 -6.44
C SER A 89 -0.30 -20.79 -6.82
N VAL A 90 0.95 -20.78 -6.32
CA VAL A 90 1.93 -21.83 -6.56
C VAL A 90 1.50 -23.14 -5.89
N ALA A 91 0.99 -23.07 -4.66
CA ALA A 91 0.46 -24.23 -3.95
C ALA A 91 -0.75 -24.84 -4.69
N LEU A 92 -1.69 -24.02 -5.17
CA LEU A 92 -2.87 -24.47 -5.93
C LEU A 92 -2.47 -25.20 -7.22
N VAL A 93 -1.50 -24.66 -7.96
CA VAL A 93 -1.01 -25.26 -9.21
C VAL A 93 -0.34 -26.61 -8.92
N GLN A 94 0.44 -26.73 -7.84
CA GLN A 94 1.13 -27.98 -7.49
C GLN A 94 0.19 -29.07 -6.99
N MET A 95 -0.88 -28.70 -6.30
CA MET A 95 -1.89 -29.64 -5.80
C MET A 95 -2.81 -30.18 -6.90
N THR A 96 -2.87 -29.50 -8.05
CA THR A 96 -3.77 -29.88 -9.13
C THR A 96 -3.20 -31.04 -9.93
N ARG A 97 -3.87 -32.20 -9.84
CA ARG A 97 -3.57 -33.38 -10.64
C ARG A 97 -4.46 -33.37 -11.88
N TRP A 98 -3.85 -33.14 -13.04
CA TRP A 98 -4.52 -33.04 -14.35
C TRP A 98 -5.26 -34.31 -14.81
N THR A 99 -5.07 -35.43 -14.11
CA THR A 99 -5.64 -36.74 -14.46
C THR A 99 -6.97 -37.04 -13.78
N THR A 100 -7.35 -36.31 -12.72
CA THR A 100 -8.52 -36.65 -11.90
C THR A 100 -9.73 -35.77 -12.25
N SER A 101 -10.86 -36.38 -12.64
CA SER A 101 -12.11 -35.67 -12.98
C SER A 101 -13.02 -35.37 -11.78
N SER A 102 -12.78 -35.97 -10.61
CA SER A 102 -13.57 -35.76 -9.39
C SER A 102 -12.67 -35.45 -8.20
N THR A 103 -13.12 -34.58 -7.30
CA THR A 103 -12.45 -34.34 -6.02
C THR A 103 -12.64 -35.56 -5.12
N GLU A 104 -11.61 -36.38 -4.98
CA GLU A 104 -11.60 -37.49 -4.02
C GLU A 104 -11.15 -36.97 -2.66
N ILE A 105 -12.12 -36.87 -1.74
CA ILE A 105 -11.88 -36.53 -0.34
C ILE A 105 -11.90 -37.85 0.44
N HIS A 106 -10.72 -38.33 0.82
CA HIS A 106 -10.64 -39.48 1.71
C HIS A 106 -10.76 -38.99 3.16
N GLN A 107 -11.91 -39.25 3.77
CA GLN A 107 -12.11 -39.03 5.20
C GLN A 107 -11.54 -40.23 5.98
N GLY A 108 -10.40 -40.04 6.63
CA GLY A 108 -9.95 -40.91 7.72
C GLY A 108 -10.59 -40.51 9.05
N LEU A 109 -10.57 -41.41 10.04
CA LEU A 109 -11.10 -41.16 11.40
C LEU A 109 -10.43 -39.98 12.13
N LYS A 110 -9.22 -39.57 11.71
CA LYS A 110 -8.45 -38.47 12.32
C LYS A 110 -7.95 -37.41 11.33
N SER A 111 -7.95 -37.69 10.02
CA SER A 111 -7.44 -36.75 9.02
C SER A 111 -8.22 -36.83 7.70
N CYS A 112 -8.53 -35.66 7.16
CA CYS A 112 -9.20 -35.50 5.87
C CYS A 112 -8.12 -35.13 4.85
N THR A 113 -7.75 -36.07 3.97
CA THR A 113 -6.71 -35.83 2.96
C THR A 113 -7.35 -35.56 1.60
N ILE A 114 -7.03 -34.41 1.02
CA ILE A 114 -7.50 -33.99 -0.30
C ILE A 114 -6.53 -34.58 -1.34
N HIS A 115 -6.96 -35.59 -2.10
CA HIS A 115 -6.08 -36.35 -3.00
C HIS A 115 -5.79 -35.65 -4.34
N GLY A 116 -6.63 -34.68 -4.73
CA GLY A 116 -6.43 -33.86 -5.92
C GLY A 116 -7.61 -32.93 -6.20
N ILE A 117 -7.31 -31.78 -6.80
CA ILE A 117 -8.30 -30.80 -7.26
C ILE A 117 -8.42 -30.93 -8.78
N PRO A 118 -9.64 -31.01 -9.35
CA PRO A 118 -9.84 -31.03 -10.80
C PRO A 118 -9.48 -29.67 -11.42
N PRO A 119 -9.01 -29.64 -12.68
CA PRO A 119 -8.54 -28.42 -13.33
C PRO A 119 -9.61 -27.34 -13.47
N SER A 120 -10.90 -27.70 -13.56
CA SER A 120 -12.02 -26.74 -13.61
C SER A 120 -12.12 -25.88 -12.34
N ARG A 121 -11.85 -26.46 -11.17
CA ARG A 121 -11.83 -25.74 -9.89
C ARG A 121 -10.57 -24.90 -9.76
N LEU A 122 -9.43 -25.38 -10.27
CA LEU A 122 -8.19 -24.59 -10.31
C LEU A 122 -8.39 -23.31 -11.14
N VAL A 123 -9.00 -23.39 -12.32
CA VAL A 123 -9.26 -22.18 -13.14
C VAL A 123 -10.09 -21.16 -12.37
N TRP A 124 -11.15 -21.61 -11.68
CA TRP A 124 -11.97 -20.74 -10.83
C TRP A 124 -11.19 -20.14 -9.66
N MET A 125 -10.38 -20.94 -8.97
CA MET A 125 -9.56 -20.46 -7.85
C MET A 125 -8.50 -19.45 -8.33
N LEU A 126 -7.80 -19.75 -9.44
CA LEU A 126 -6.83 -18.82 -10.03
C LEU A 126 -7.48 -17.54 -10.54
N PHE A 127 -8.70 -17.61 -11.05
CA PHE A 127 -9.46 -16.42 -11.43
C PHE A 127 -9.75 -15.52 -10.22
N ILE A 128 -10.13 -16.10 -9.07
CA ILE A 128 -10.32 -15.36 -7.82
C ILE A 128 -9.00 -14.73 -7.35
N VAL A 129 -7.90 -15.48 -7.37
CA VAL A 129 -6.56 -14.96 -7.03
C VAL A 129 -6.15 -13.81 -7.95
N PHE A 130 -6.46 -13.92 -9.24
CA PHE A 130 -6.19 -12.86 -10.20
C PHE A 130 -6.98 -11.59 -9.91
N LEU A 131 -8.26 -11.70 -9.53
CA LEU A 131 -9.04 -10.55 -9.08
C LEU A 131 -8.45 -9.92 -7.82
N GLN A 132 -8.04 -10.72 -6.83
CA GLN A 132 -7.37 -10.23 -5.63
C GLN A 132 -6.06 -9.50 -5.96
N PHE A 133 -5.28 -10.02 -6.91
CA PHE A 133 -4.08 -9.37 -7.40
C PHE A 133 -4.37 -8.00 -8.03
N ILE A 134 -5.42 -7.90 -8.85
CA ILE A 134 -5.85 -6.61 -9.44
C ILE A 134 -6.19 -5.63 -8.31
N ILE A 135 -6.98 -6.04 -7.32
CA ILE A 135 -7.38 -5.18 -6.21
C ILE A 135 -6.14 -4.68 -5.46
N ALA A 136 -5.19 -5.57 -5.12
CA ALA A 136 -3.95 -5.22 -4.43
C ALA A 136 -3.08 -4.22 -5.22
N VAL A 137 -2.92 -4.41 -6.54
CA VAL A 137 -2.18 -3.47 -7.40
C VAL A 137 -2.89 -2.12 -7.50
N THR A 138 -4.22 -2.14 -7.59
CA THR A 138 -5.03 -0.92 -7.65
C THR A 138 -4.89 -0.12 -6.34
N LEU A 139 -4.95 -0.80 -5.20
CA LEU A 139 -4.69 -0.21 -3.88
C LEU A 139 -3.28 0.36 -3.77
N LEU A 140 -2.25 -0.33 -4.29
CA LEU A 140 -0.89 0.20 -4.30
C LEU A 140 -0.82 1.55 -5.05
N ILE A 141 -1.34 1.60 -6.27
CA ILE A 141 -1.26 2.79 -7.12
C ILE A 141 -2.05 3.95 -6.52
N PHE A 142 -3.33 3.72 -6.19
CA PHE A 142 -4.17 4.79 -5.65
C PHE A 142 -3.76 5.20 -4.23
N GLY A 143 -3.32 4.25 -3.40
CA GLY A 143 -2.77 4.49 -2.08
C GLY A 143 -1.51 5.34 -2.14
N SER A 144 -0.52 4.94 -2.94
CA SER A 144 0.72 5.72 -3.12
C SER A 144 0.43 7.12 -3.68
N LEU A 145 -0.44 7.24 -4.69
CA LEU A 145 -0.82 8.54 -5.25
C LEU A 145 -1.51 9.44 -4.22
N TRP A 146 -2.33 8.86 -3.35
CA TRP A 146 -3.02 9.58 -2.30
C TRP A 146 -2.07 10.01 -1.16
N LEU A 147 -1.16 9.14 -0.74
CA LEU A 147 -0.13 9.45 0.25
C LEU A 147 0.77 10.62 -0.21
N VAL A 148 1.25 10.58 -1.46
CA VAL A 148 2.13 11.63 -2.01
C VAL A 148 1.41 12.98 -2.15
N ARG A 149 0.08 12.99 -2.25
CA ARG A 149 -0.70 14.23 -2.31
C ARG A 149 -0.92 14.89 -0.95
N THR A 150 -0.63 14.20 0.15
CA THR A 150 -0.83 14.73 1.49
C THR A 150 0.39 15.59 1.85
N SER A 151 0.19 16.90 2.03
CA SER A 151 1.28 17.85 2.34
C SER A 151 1.56 17.96 3.85
N GLU A 152 0.57 17.64 4.68
CA GLU A 152 0.70 17.71 6.14
C GLU A 152 1.25 16.40 6.69
N LEU A 153 2.29 16.49 7.50
CA LEU A 153 2.99 15.33 8.05
C LEU A 153 2.09 14.46 8.95
N SER A 154 1.32 15.10 9.81
CA SER A 154 0.36 14.47 10.71
C SER A 154 -0.71 13.70 9.94
N GLU A 155 -1.23 14.32 8.88
CA GLU A 155 -2.19 13.69 7.99
C GLU A 155 -1.56 12.51 7.24
N LEU A 156 -0.30 12.61 6.81
CA LEU A 156 0.37 11.57 6.02
C LEU A 156 0.56 10.27 6.81
N LEU A 157 0.93 10.35 8.09
CA LEU A 157 0.98 9.18 8.97
C LEU A 157 -0.42 8.60 9.24
N LEU A 158 -1.39 9.44 9.58
CA LEU A 158 -2.76 9.01 9.84
C LEU A 158 -3.38 8.31 8.62
N ASN A 159 -3.14 8.85 7.43
CA ASN A 159 -3.58 8.34 6.15
C ASN A 159 -2.99 6.95 5.87
N SER A 160 -1.69 6.75 6.14
CA SER A 160 -1.05 5.44 6.01
C SER A 160 -1.61 4.40 6.98
N LEU A 161 -1.87 4.79 8.23
CA LEU A 161 -2.47 3.91 9.25
C LEU A 161 -3.90 3.52 8.87
N ALA A 162 -4.69 4.47 8.36
CA ALA A 162 -6.03 4.20 7.87
C ALA A 162 -6.01 3.20 6.70
N LEU A 163 -5.04 3.32 5.80
CA LEU A 163 -4.89 2.41 4.68
C LEU A 163 -4.51 0.99 5.12
N SER A 164 -3.62 0.86 6.11
CA SER A 164 -3.31 -0.42 6.76
C SER A 164 -4.52 -1.01 7.49
N PHE A 165 -5.30 -0.17 8.16
CA PHE A 165 -6.51 -0.62 8.85
C PHE A 165 -7.57 -1.15 7.88
N VAL A 166 -7.71 -0.53 6.70
CA VAL A 166 -8.61 -1.02 5.66
C VAL A 166 -8.18 -2.39 5.14
N THR A 167 -6.87 -2.63 4.95
CA THR A 167 -6.37 -3.96 4.54
C THR A 167 -6.62 -5.02 5.61
N ASP A 168 -6.38 -4.70 6.89
CA ASP A 168 -6.61 -5.65 8.00
C ASP A 168 -8.11 -5.93 8.21
N THR A 169 -8.96 -4.93 7.95
CA THR A 169 -10.41 -5.08 8.06
C THR A 169 -10.97 -6.07 7.04
N ASP A 170 -10.37 -6.18 5.85
CA ASP A 170 -10.81 -7.16 4.85
C ASP A 170 -10.67 -8.60 5.37
N GLU A 171 -9.57 -8.91 6.04
CA GLU A 171 -9.37 -10.22 6.67
C GLU A 171 -10.36 -10.48 7.81
N MET A 172 -10.61 -9.48 8.64
CA MET A 172 -11.59 -9.59 9.73
C MET A 172 -13.00 -9.77 9.19
N LEU A 173 -13.35 -9.07 8.12
CA LEU A 173 -14.65 -9.16 7.45
C LEU A 173 -14.80 -10.54 6.81
N PHE A 174 -13.77 -11.05 6.13
CA PHE A 174 -13.74 -12.42 5.63
C PHE A 174 -13.96 -13.41 6.78
N ALA A 175 -13.22 -13.26 7.88
CA ALA A 175 -13.40 -14.11 9.05
C ALA A 175 -14.82 -14.00 9.63
N ALA A 176 -15.47 -12.84 9.62
CA ALA A 176 -16.83 -12.67 10.14
C ALA A 176 -17.90 -13.28 9.21
N LEU A 177 -17.74 -13.11 7.90
CA LEU A 177 -18.73 -13.52 6.89
C LEU A 177 -18.64 -15.01 6.52
N VAL A 178 -17.46 -15.64 6.67
CA VAL A 178 -17.28 -17.05 6.34
C VAL A 178 -18.06 -17.93 7.33
N PRO A 179 -18.99 -18.79 6.85
CA PRO A 179 -19.79 -19.66 7.70
C PRO A 179 -18.94 -20.57 8.58
N SER A 180 -19.42 -20.83 9.81
CA SER A 180 -18.75 -21.69 10.81
C SER A 180 -18.43 -23.09 10.27
N ILE A 181 -19.23 -23.57 9.31
CA ILE A 181 -19.05 -24.86 8.63
C ILE A 181 -17.75 -24.86 7.82
N VAL A 182 -17.48 -23.80 7.06
CA VAL A 182 -16.26 -23.67 6.27
C VAL A 182 -15.05 -23.57 7.20
N LYS A 183 -15.15 -22.79 8.29
CA LYS A 183 -14.09 -22.71 9.32
C LYS A 183 -13.80 -24.07 9.95
N GLY A 184 -14.84 -24.85 10.26
CA GLY A 184 -14.71 -26.19 10.81
C GLY A 184 -14.11 -27.19 9.83
N MET A 185 -14.36 -27.04 8.53
CA MET A 185 -13.71 -27.83 7.48
C MET A 185 -12.25 -27.42 7.31
N THR A 186 -11.94 -26.13 7.25
CA THR A 186 -10.57 -25.60 7.18
C THR A 186 -9.72 -26.03 8.38
N ALA A 187 -10.29 -25.99 9.59
CA ALA A 187 -9.61 -26.41 10.83
C ALA A 187 -9.34 -27.93 10.91
N ARG A 188 -10.06 -28.74 10.12
CA ARG A 188 -9.90 -30.21 10.07
C ARG A 188 -9.10 -30.69 8.85
N THR A 189 -8.81 -29.81 7.90
CA THR A 189 -7.85 -30.09 6.83
C THR A 189 -6.44 -30.10 7.42
N GLU A 190 -5.71 -31.19 7.21
CA GLU A 190 -4.29 -31.22 7.55
C GLU A 190 -3.54 -30.15 6.75
N PRO A 191 -2.51 -29.52 7.35
CA PRO A 191 -1.66 -28.57 6.63
C PRO A 191 -1.12 -29.26 5.38
N PHE A 192 -1.29 -28.62 4.23
CA PHE A 192 -0.94 -29.21 2.95
C PHE A 192 0.53 -29.63 2.95
N ALA A 193 0.78 -30.93 2.75
CA ALA A 193 2.13 -31.46 2.59
C ALA A 193 2.71 -30.96 1.26
N MET A 194 3.26 -29.74 1.28
CA MET A 194 3.96 -29.16 0.14
C MET A 194 5.17 -30.04 -0.16
N ARG A 195 5.25 -30.53 -1.39
CA ARG A 195 6.46 -31.19 -1.90
C ARG A 195 7.55 -30.13 -1.88
N HIS A 196 8.58 -30.29 -1.06
CA HIS A 196 9.70 -29.36 -0.97
C HIS A 196 10.25 -29.09 -2.38
N LEU A 197 9.93 -27.94 -2.98
CA LEU A 197 10.61 -27.51 -4.19
C LEU A 197 12.05 -27.15 -3.85
N PRO A 198 12.98 -27.30 -4.81
CA PRO A 198 14.29 -26.69 -4.68
C PRO A 198 14.08 -25.22 -4.35
N ARG A 199 14.62 -24.84 -3.19
CA ARG A 199 14.60 -23.50 -2.63
C ARG A 199 15.34 -22.60 -3.63
N PHE A 200 14.63 -22.01 -4.58
CA PHE A 200 15.20 -20.92 -5.36
C PHE A 200 15.71 -19.91 -4.33
N PRO A 201 16.95 -19.38 -4.47
CA PRO A 201 17.40 -18.30 -3.60
C PRO A 201 16.33 -17.19 -3.66
N PRO A 202 16.16 -16.39 -2.61
CA PRO A 202 15.02 -15.50 -2.47
C PRO A 202 15.18 -14.27 -3.38
N LEU A 203 15.53 -14.44 -4.65
CA LEU A 203 15.55 -13.43 -5.71
C LEU A 203 14.25 -12.63 -5.71
N ARG A 204 13.10 -13.27 -5.46
CA ARG A 204 11.82 -12.56 -5.27
C ARG A 204 11.78 -11.66 -4.03
N SER A 205 12.35 -12.10 -2.90
CA SER A 205 12.46 -11.30 -1.68
C SER A 205 13.52 -10.22 -1.78
N ILE A 206 14.59 -10.48 -2.54
CA ILE A 206 15.68 -9.55 -2.80
C ILE A 206 15.20 -8.50 -3.81
N ILE A 207 14.44 -8.86 -4.85
CA ILE A 207 13.83 -7.89 -5.78
C ILE A 207 12.83 -7.01 -5.04
N SER A 208 11.97 -7.60 -4.19
CA SER A 208 11.06 -6.85 -3.32
C SER A 208 11.81 -5.92 -2.35
N ALA A 209 12.82 -6.43 -1.65
CA ALA A 209 13.64 -5.63 -0.75
C ALA A 209 14.43 -4.55 -1.49
N CYS A 210 14.95 -4.85 -2.68
CA CYS A 210 15.65 -3.91 -3.55
C CYS A 210 14.71 -2.84 -4.08
N THR A 211 13.48 -3.17 -4.48
CA THR A 211 12.49 -2.16 -4.90
C THR A 211 12.14 -1.20 -3.76
N VAL A 212 11.99 -1.73 -2.53
CA VAL A 212 11.73 -0.93 -1.33
C VAL A 212 12.97 -0.07 -0.97
N LEU A 213 14.18 -0.63 -1.07
CA LEU A 213 15.44 0.09 -0.86
C LEU A 213 15.70 1.16 -1.92
N THR A 214 15.39 0.91 -3.19
CA THR A 214 15.54 1.91 -4.27
C THR A 214 14.57 3.08 -4.09
N LEU A 215 13.38 2.86 -3.54
CA LEU A 215 12.43 3.92 -3.20
C LEU A 215 12.85 4.72 -1.96
N LEU A 216 13.73 4.17 -1.13
CA LEU A 216 14.30 4.83 0.07
C LEU A 216 15.54 5.68 -0.26
N VAL A 217 16.34 5.27 -1.25
CA VAL A 217 17.67 5.84 -1.55
C VAL A 217 17.66 6.89 -2.68
N VAL A 218 16.70 6.87 -3.60
CA VAL A 218 16.54 7.87 -4.70
C VAL A 218 15.59 8.96 -4.30
#